data_AF-A0A7S2QFG9-F1
#
_entry.id   AF-A0A7S2QFG9-F1
#
_cell.length_a   1.000
_cell.length_b   1.000
_cell.length_c   1.000
_cell.angle_alpha   90.00
_cell.angle_beta   90.00
_cell.angle_gamma   90.00
#
_symmetry.space_group_name_H-M   'P 1'
#
loop_
_entity.id
_entity.type
_entity.pdbx_description
1 polymer ?
#
loop_
_entity_poly.entity_id
_entity_poly.type
_entity_poly.pdbx_seq_one_letter_code
_entity_poly.pdbx_strand_id
1 'polypeptide(L)'
;AGGHAAGTTSQAAGDASWSKLRRCGAEESHELVFVLHPPDPQGLRDLALKLSDPSSPVYRQWLTPKDAARRTRNVAGLRVLRTRLRGVAEEGSVRESAGGLLLRARAPAAAWERMLGAEFHAFQHNSGGSPSLVLRSTRSVAIPDDLRQYVSGVLRAHGLPTPLRDDPAPVVEAPPPGAGARAREFRRLAPTRGNESEESTPVVDAQEADRDFPTWPAVRARYPFVLTPTQLRKAYNAPPVAPRGSELVAQQAGTSQMVYAMLNEHWSPADRTTFEEAFDIPQDSYVVQLDGGESIVSDATCRDDWRLCIEGNLDVQYMMAMSPWSKMGYWYSQGGSAEAFSGFLEDFVEEFAEGTVNPPSVVSISYAVAEYFAREEYMDLFDLAAMRLVLQGVTLVAAAGDDGAASRLAASGCEWFLQQYGLQTLWPASSIWVTAVGATMGAGTGYPEVVCSVNATGPAAEATSSLPPMITTGGGFSQKMPRPPWQSVSEEEKAGDPHAKPLGRGVPDVSLQGYAFPVVVGGRWRITDGTSASAPVLGGLISEVNARLEAAGQPRLGFLNPFIYTNGTSAFVDITTGNNRCARAGLPCCGGYDARQGWDAASGLGVPNITRLLELFGL
;
A
#
# COMPACT_ATOMS: atom_id res chain seq x y z
N ALA A 1 23.04 24.43 11.43
CA ALA A 1 24.10 23.81 12.24
C ALA A 1 23.45 23.13 13.43
N GLY A 2 23.49 21.80 13.47
CA GLY A 2 22.80 20.95 14.43
C GLY A 2 22.75 19.53 13.86
N GLY A 3 23.90 18.86 13.84
CA GLY A 3 24.03 17.50 13.31
C GLY A 3 23.32 16.51 14.22
N HIS A 4 22.35 15.78 13.68
CA HIS A 4 21.87 14.55 14.28
C HIS A 4 23.00 13.51 14.15
N ALA A 5 23.68 13.23 15.26
CA ALA A 5 24.51 12.06 15.39
C ALA A 5 23.59 10.83 15.36
N ALA A 6 23.50 10.20 14.19
CA ALA A 6 22.80 8.92 14.02
C ALA A 6 23.59 7.80 14.73
N GLY A 7 23.31 7.61 16.01
CA GLY A 7 23.47 6.31 16.64
C GLY A 7 22.18 5.54 16.40
N THR A 8 22.19 4.55 15.50
CA THR A 8 21.07 3.64 15.30
C THR A 8 20.98 2.68 16.49
N THR A 9 20.39 3.15 17.59
CA THR A 9 19.93 2.29 18.68
C THR A 9 18.51 1.82 18.39
N SER A 10 18.40 0.83 17.50
CA SER A 10 17.22 -0.02 17.45
C SER A 10 17.47 -1.20 18.41
N GLN A 11 16.73 -1.23 19.52
CA GLN A 11 16.76 -2.37 20.43
C GLN A 11 16.36 -3.63 19.65
N ALA A 12 17.21 -4.65 19.70
CA ALA A 12 16.86 -6.03 19.39
C ALA A 12 15.89 -6.58 20.46
N ALA A 13 14.74 -5.91 20.66
CA ALA A 13 13.65 -6.46 21.44
C ALA A 13 13.14 -7.67 20.65
N GLY A 14 13.27 -8.86 21.26
CA GLY A 14 13.01 -10.14 20.62
C GLY A 14 11.62 -10.18 20.01
N ASP A 15 11.54 -10.15 18.69
CA ASP A 15 10.38 -10.60 17.97
C ASP A 15 10.26 -12.11 18.24
N ALA A 16 9.19 -12.53 18.94
CA ALA A 16 8.95 -13.92 19.34
C ALA A 16 8.90 -14.88 18.13
N SER A 17 8.82 -14.34 16.91
CA SER A 17 8.87 -15.08 15.65
C SER A 17 10.28 -15.46 15.18
N TRP A 18 11.37 -14.98 15.80
CA TRP A 18 12.74 -15.30 15.39
C TRP A 18 13.59 -15.87 16.53
N SER A 19 14.34 -16.93 16.22
CA SER A 19 15.29 -17.56 17.15
C SER A 19 16.73 -17.29 16.75
N LYS A 20 17.55 -16.79 17.70
CA LYS A 20 19.00 -16.67 17.54
C LYS A 20 19.65 -18.04 17.64
N LEU A 21 20.31 -18.50 16.57
CA LEU A 21 20.87 -19.84 16.50
C LEU A 21 22.33 -19.90 16.96
N ARG A 22 23.22 -19.19 16.26
CA ARG A 22 24.67 -19.27 16.47
C ARG A 22 25.38 -18.00 16.03
N ARG A 23 26.61 -17.82 16.51
CA ARG A 23 27.54 -16.83 15.95
C ARG A 23 27.93 -17.21 14.53
N CYS A 24 28.07 -16.22 13.65
CA CYS A 24 28.56 -16.45 12.30
C CYS A 24 30.02 -16.91 12.31
N GLY A 25 30.38 -17.81 11.39
CA GLY A 25 31.77 -18.16 11.14
C GLY A 25 32.54 -16.96 10.56
N ALA A 26 33.85 -16.86 10.82
CA ALA A 26 34.64 -15.72 10.35
C ALA A 26 34.59 -15.55 8.81
N GLU A 27 34.60 -16.67 8.08
CA GLU A 27 34.55 -16.76 6.61
C GLU A 27 33.13 -16.95 6.07
N GLU A 28 32.10 -16.91 6.92
CA GLU A 28 30.71 -17.01 6.46
C GLU A 28 30.35 -15.77 5.66
N SER A 29 30.03 -15.96 4.37
CA SER A 29 29.72 -14.87 3.45
C SER A 29 28.39 -14.22 3.82
N HIS A 30 28.37 -12.89 3.89
CA HIS A 30 27.17 -12.10 4.15
C HIS A 30 27.07 -10.93 3.18
N GLU A 31 25.87 -10.71 2.63
CA GLU A 31 25.57 -9.58 1.74
C GLU A 31 25.01 -8.41 2.55
N LEU A 32 25.64 -7.25 2.41
CA LEU A 32 25.16 -5.99 2.94
C LEU A 32 24.79 -5.04 1.81
N VAL A 33 23.77 -4.22 2.05
CA VAL A 33 23.31 -3.18 1.11
C VAL A 33 23.57 -1.82 1.73
N PHE A 34 24.46 -1.05 1.11
CA PHE A 34 24.77 0.31 1.53
C PHE A 34 23.80 1.28 0.84
N VAL A 35 23.09 2.06 1.64
CA VAL A 35 22.16 3.09 1.14
C VAL A 35 22.91 4.40 1.01
N LEU A 36 23.06 4.87 -0.22
CA LEU A 36 23.60 6.20 -0.52
C LEU A 36 22.46 7.21 -0.57
N HIS A 37 22.67 8.35 0.07
CA HIS A 37 21.75 9.47 -0.10
C HIS A 37 22.15 10.31 -1.32
N PRO A 38 21.19 11.04 -1.93
CA PRO A 38 21.47 12.04 -2.97
C PRO A 38 22.53 13.07 -2.52
N PRO A 39 23.26 13.70 -3.45
CA PRO A 39 24.23 14.76 -3.10
C PRO A 39 23.62 15.94 -2.33
N ASP A 40 22.35 16.24 -2.56
CA ASP A 40 21.58 17.30 -1.88
C ASP A 40 20.15 16.79 -1.55
N PRO A 41 19.98 16.02 -0.45
CA PRO A 41 18.70 15.42 -0.11
C PRO A 41 17.61 16.46 0.20
N GLN A 42 17.98 17.57 0.86
CA GLN A 42 17.04 18.63 1.19
C GLN A 42 16.61 19.39 -0.06
N GLY A 43 17.53 19.76 -0.94
CA GLY A 43 17.18 20.42 -2.21
C GLY A 43 16.36 19.52 -3.13
N LEU A 44 16.54 18.20 -3.08
CA LEU A 44 15.69 17.24 -3.79
C LEU A 44 14.25 17.27 -3.27
N ARG A 45 14.09 17.21 -1.94
CA ARG A 45 12.80 17.31 -1.27
C ARG A 45 12.11 18.65 -1.57
N ASP A 46 12.81 19.76 -1.43
CA ASP A 46 12.28 21.10 -1.70
C ASP A 46 11.84 21.24 -3.16
N LEU A 47 12.61 20.68 -4.09
CA LEU A 47 12.24 20.68 -5.51
C LEU A 47 10.98 19.83 -5.76
N ALA A 48 10.89 18.63 -5.18
CA ALA A 48 9.72 17.77 -5.32
C ALA A 48 8.45 18.50 -4.84
N LEU A 49 8.50 19.11 -3.64
CA LEU A 49 7.39 19.90 -3.11
C LEU A 49 7.06 21.10 -4.00
N LYS A 50 8.08 21.80 -4.51
CA LYS A 50 7.90 22.97 -5.36
C LYS A 50 7.28 22.62 -6.72
N LEU A 51 7.56 21.44 -7.30
CA LEU A 51 6.92 20.97 -8.53
C LEU A 51 5.47 20.53 -8.29
N SER A 52 5.12 20.16 -7.06
CA SER A 52 3.79 19.65 -6.69
C SER A 52 2.86 20.70 -6.07
N ASP A 53 3.39 21.85 -5.65
CA ASP A 53 2.62 22.95 -5.05
C ASP A 53 1.90 23.79 -6.14
N PRO A 54 0.55 23.86 -6.14
CA PRO A 54 -0.21 24.65 -7.13
C PRO A 54 0.08 26.15 -7.11
N SER A 55 0.61 26.69 -6.02
CA SER A 55 1.00 28.11 -5.90
C SER A 55 2.38 28.39 -6.49
N SER A 56 3.14 27.35 -6.82
CA SER A 56 4.49 27.46 -7.35
C SER A 56 4.48 27.83 -8.84
N PRO A 57 5.37 28.75 -9.31
CA PRO A 57 5.49 29.08 -10.73
C PRO A 57 6.03 27.93 -11.58
N VAL A 58 6.53 26.86 -10.96
CA VAL A 58 7.01 25.64 -11.62
C VAL A 58 6.12 24.43 -11.36
N TYR A 59 4.89 24.66 -10.89
CA TYR A 59 3.89 23.61 -10.68
C TYR A 59 3.72 22.74 -11.94
N ARG A 60 3.82 21.42 -11.77
CA ARG A 60 3.75 20.38 -12.81
C ARG A 60 4.79 20.51 -13.94
N GLN A 61 5.89 21.24 -13.71
CA GLN A 61 7.06 21.23 -14.61
C GLN A 61 7.96 20.03 -14.29
N TRP A 62 7.42 18.83 -14.52
CA TRP A 62 8.08 17.56 -14.19
C TRP A 62 9.43 17.38 -14.87
N LEU A 63 10.35 16.72 -14.18
CA LEU A 63 11.65 16.37 -14.72
C LEU A 63 11.55 15.18 -15.67
N THR A 64 12.42 15.16 -16.68
CA THR A 64 12.64 13.92 -17.45
C THR A 64 13.28 12.85 -16.56
N PRO A 65 13.12 11.55 -16.87
CA PRO A 65 13.78 10.48 -16.13
C PRO A 65 15.30 10.65 -16.03
N LYS A 66 15.93 11.11 -17.11
CA LYS A 66 17.37 11.41 -17.14
C LYS A 66 17.74 12.55 -16.19
N ASP A 67 16.91 13.56 -16.03
CA ASP A 67 17.18 14.71 -15.14
C ASP A 67 16.97 14.36 -13.68
N ALA A 68 15.90 13.61 -13.37
CA ALA A 68 15.69 13.04 -12.04
C ALA A 68 16.87 12.15 -11.64
N ALA A 69 17.33 11.28 -12.55
CA ALA A 69 18.48 10.39 -12.29
C ALA A 69 19.77 11.14 -11.99
N ARG A 70 20.04 12.25 -12.69
CA ARG A 70 21.24 13.07 -12.41
C ARG A 70 21.20 13.74 -11.03
N ARG A 71 20.01 14.03 -10.51
CA ARG A 71 19.84 14.69 -9.20
C ARG A 71 19.97 13.71 -8.03
N THR A 72 19.57 12.45 -8.20
CA THR A 72 19.64 11.46 -7.11
C THR A 72 20.98 10.74 -7.05
N ARG A 73 21.72 10.65 -8.17
CA ARG A 73 22.94 9.84 -8.26
C ARG A 73 24.14 10.49 -7.55
N ASN A 74 24.65 9.83 -6.52
CA ASN A 74 25.82 10.29 -5.75
C ASN A 74 27.15 9.68 -6.24
N VAL A 75 27.70 10.24 -7.33
CA VAL A 75 28.94 9.73 -7.95
C VAL A 75 30.15 9.78 -7.01
N ALA A 76 30.25 10.81 -6.16
CA ALA A 76 31.34 10.93 -5.19
C ALA A 76 31.25 9.83 -4.13
N GLY A 77 30.05 9.65 -3.54
CA GLY A 77 29.79 8.60 -2.56
C GLY A 77 30.06 7.21 -3.11
N LEU A 78 29.58 6.91 -4.32
CA LEU A 78 29.84 5.63 -5.00
C LEU A 78 31.35 5.36 -5.17
N ARG A 79 32.13 6.38 -5.53
CA ARG A 79 33.59 6.26 -5.69
C ARG A 79 34.27 5.96 -4.36
N VAL A 80 33.91 6.68 -3.30
CA VAL A 80 34.49 6.50 -1.96
C VAL A 80 34.13 5.13 -1.42
N LEU A 81 32.85 4.74 -1.50
CA LEU A 81 32.37 3.43 -1.04
C LEU A 81 33.04 2.28 -1.80
N ARG A 82 33.13 2.35 -3.13
CA ARG A 82 33.86 1.34 -3.92
C ARG A 82 35.32 1.23 -3.51
N THR A 83 35.96 2.36 -3.21
CA THR A 83 37.36 2.37 -2.76
C THR A 83 37.48 1.70 -1.40
N ARG A 84 36.55 1.98 -0.47
CA ARG A 84 36.51 1.37 0.86
C ARG A 84 36.29 -0.14 0.81
N LEU A 85 35.51 -0.62 -0.16
CA LEU A 85 35.20 -2.04 -0.33
C LEU A 85 36.33 -2.84 -1.00
N ARG A 86 37.33 -2.19 -1.60
CA ARG A 86 38.49 -2.90 -2.18
C ARG A 86 39.28 -3.62 -1.09
N GLY A 87 39.46 -4.92 -1.25
CA GLY A 87 40.14 -5.77 -0.26
C GLY A 87 39.30 -6.10 0.98
N VAL A 88 38.04 -5.65 1.02
CA VAL A 88 37.06 -6.06 2.03
C VAL A 88 36.03 -6.99 1.39
N ALA A 89 35.43 -6.56 0.28
CA ALA A 89 34.43 -7.33 -0.44
C ALA A 89 35.06 -8.47 -1.25
N GLU A 90 34.32 -9.56 -1.38
CA GLU A 90 34.65 -10.69 -2.26
C GLU A 90 34.73 -10.21 -3.72
N GLU A 91 35.66 -10.79 -4.48
CA GLU A 91 35.89 -10.42 -5.87
C GLU A 91 34.61 -10.61 -6.72
N GLY A 92 34.24 -9.57 -7.49
CA GLY A 92 33.05 -9.60 -8.33
C GLY A 92 31.70 -9.49 -7.59
N SER A 93 31.70 -9.39 -6.25
CA SER A 93 30.45 -9.31 -5.47
C SER A 93 29.82 -7.92 -5.43
N VAL A 94 30.59 -6.87 -5.71
CA VAL A 94 30.13 -5.48 -5.61
C VAL A 94 29.20 -5.15 -6.79
N ARG A 95 27.95 -4.81 -6.50
CA ARG A 95 26.91 -4.45 -7.48
C ARG A 95 26.29 -3.11 -7.12
N GLU A 96 25.96 -2.32 -8.14
CA GLU A 96 25.34 -1.01 -7.98
C GLU A 96 23.97 -1.04 -8.64
N SER A 97 22.98 -0.44 -8.00
CA SER A 97 21.66 -0.22 -8.58
C SER A 97 21.72 0.81 -9.73
N ALA A 98 20.73 0.80 -10.63
CA ALA A 98 20.78 1.60 -11.87
C ALA A 98 20.88 3.11 -11.63
N GLY A 99 20.23 3.63 -10.58
CA GLY A 99 20.27 5.03 -10.19
C GLY A 99 21.40 5.35 -9.22
N GLY A 100 21.99 4.33 -8.58
CA GLY A 100 23.13 4.44 -7.68
C GLY A 100 22.76 4.86 -6.25
N LEU A 101 21.48 4.73 -5.85
CA LEU A 101 21.08 4.85 -4.45
C LEU A 101 21.54 3.64 -3.63
N LEU A 102 21.65 2.45 -4.21
CA LEU A 102 22.09 1.25 -3.49
C LEU A 102 23.39 0.68 -4.06
N LEU A 103 24.25 0.19 -3.16
CA LEU A 103 25.44 -0.57 -3.50
C LEU A 103 25.50 -1.82 -2.62
N ARG A 104 25.42 -2.99 -3.25
CA ARG A 104 25.46 -4.30 -2.62
C ARG A 104 26.89 -4.86 -2.67
N ALA A 105 27.30 -5.54 -1.60
CA ALA A 105 28.58 -6.25 -1.57
C ALA A 105 28.50 -7.46 -0.65
N ARG A 106 29.23 -8.53 -1.00
CA ARG A 106 29.44 -9.69 -0.11
C ARG A 106 30.84 -9.63 0.48
N ALA A 107 30.95 -10.00 1.74
CA ALA A 107 32.23 -10.22 2.38
C ALA A 107 32.08 -11.25 3.51
N PRO A 108 33.20 -11.86 3.96
CA PRO A 108 33.24 -12.61 5.20
C PRO A 108 32.67 -11.81 6.37
N ALA A 109 31.88 -12.44 7.24
CA ALA A 109 31.32 -11.81 8.43
C ALA A 109 32.38 -11.07 9.26
N ALA A 110 33.57 -11.67 9.45
CA ALA A 110 34.66 -11.03 10.19
C ALA A 110 35.18 -9.73 9.52
N ALA A 111 35.09 -9.61 8.20
CA ALA A 111 35.44 -8.37 7.50
C ALA A 111 34.41 -7.26 7.79
N TRP A 112 33.12 -7.60 7.80
CA TRP A 112 32.07 -6.66 8.21
C TRP A 112 32.14 -6.28 9.68
N GLU A 113 32.41 -7.23 10.58
CA GLU A 113 32.61 -6.95 12.00
C GLU A 113 33.74 -5.93 12.22
N ARG A 114 34.87 -6.08 11.51
CA ARG A 114 35.98 -5.12 11.56
C ARG A 114 35.63 -3.76 10.97
N MET A 115 34.93 -3.73 9.83
CA MET A 115 34.61 -2.48 9.14
C MET A 115 33.53 -1.67 9.86
N LEU A 116 32.53 -2.34 10.44
CA LEU A 116 31.31 -1.71 10.95
C LEU A 116 31.16 -1.79 12.48
N GLY A 117 32.08 -2.44 13.19
CA GLY A 117 31.94 -2.68 14.64
C GLY A 117 30.77 -3.61 15.01
N ALA A 118 30.32 -4.42 14.06
CA ALA A 118 29.18 -5.33 14.19
C ALA A 118 29.55 -6.64 14.89
N GLU A 119 28.54 -7.47 15.21
CA GLU A 119 28.72 -8.86 15.65
C GLU A 119 27.61 -9.76 15.10
N PHE A 120 27.90 -10.50 14.03
CA PHE A 120 26.89 -11.22 13.26
C PHE A 120 26.54 -12.58 13.86
N HIS A 121 25.24 -12.86 13.86
CA HIS A 121 24.67 -14.14 14.25
C HIS A 121 23.65 -14.58 13.22
N ALA A 122 23.48 -15.89 13.11
CA ALA A 122 22.43 -16.51 12.32
C ALA A 122 21.13 -16.58 13.13
N PHE A 123 20.04 -16.17 12.49
CA PHE A 123 18.69 -16.24 13.02
C PHE A 123 17.81 -17.06 12.09
N GLN A 124 16.81 -17.71 12.66
CA GLN A 124 15.83 -18.50 11.93
C GLN A 124 14.42 -18.09 12.35
N HIS A 125 13.53 -17.95 11.37
CA HIS A 125 12.13 -17.68 11.63
C HIS A 125 11.42 -18.93 12.18
N ASN A 126 10.50 -18.73 13.13
CA ASN A 126 9.87 -19.77 13.92
C ASN A 126 8.59 -20.35 13.25
N SER A 127 8.13 -19.83 12.11
CA SER A 127 6.98 -20.39 11.37
C SER A 127 7.42 -21.45 10.34
N GLY A 128 6.60 -22.49 10.19
CA GLY A 128 6.92 -23.76 9.49
C GLY A 128 6.99 -23.73 7.95
N GLY A 129 7.23 -22.57 7.34
CA GLY A 129 7.68 -22.50 5.94
C GLY A 129 9.19 -22.76 5.84
N SER A 130 9.73 -22.91 4.62
CA SER A 130 11.18 -23.09 4.40
C SER A 130 12.01 -22.20 5.34
N PRO A 131 12.92 -22.77 6.15
CA PRO A 131 13.58 -22.03 7.20
C PRO A 131 14.44 -20.94 6.59
N SER A 132 13.99 -19.71 6.77
CA SER A 132 14.72 -18.52 6.37
C SER A 132 15.82 -18.24 7.36
N LEU A 133 17.06 -18.60 6.99
CA LEU A 133 18.24 -18.20 7.74
C LEU A 133 18.63 -16.78 7.36
N VAL A 134 18.71 -15.87 8.33
CA VAL A 134 19.21 -14.50 8.10
C VAL A 134 20.39 -14.21 9.01
N LEU A 135 21.37 -13.47 8.51
CA LEU A 135 22.52 -13.03 9.30
C LEU A 135 22.31 -11.58 9.74
N ARG A 136 22.34 -11.33 11.04
CA ARG A 136 22.14 -9.99 11.62
C ARG A 136 23.09 -9.73 12.77
N SER A 137 23.52 -8.48 12.90
CA SER A 137 24.34 -8.03 14.01
C SER A 137 23.51 -7.93 15.29
N THR A 138 24.02 -8.47 16.40
CA THR A 138 23.46 -8.23 17.75
C THR A 138 24.07 -7.01 18.44
N ARG A 139 25.00 -6.32 17.77
CA ARG A 139 25.57 -5.04 18.20
C ARG A 139 25.17 -3.93 17.25
N SER A 140 25.20 -2.69 17.74
CA SER A 140 25.02 -1.50 16.90
C SER A 140 26.03 -1.50 15.74
N VAL A 141 25.54 -1.24 14.54
CA VAL A 141 26.35 -1.14 13.32
C VAL A 141 26.74 0.31 13.11
N ALA A 142 28.04 0.59 13.00
CA ALA A 142 28.55 1.94 12.79
C ALA A 142 28.98 2.15 11.32
N ILE A 143 28.54 3.25 10.73
CA ILE A 143 29.04 3.71 9.43
C ILE A 143 30.41 4.36 9.66
N PRO A 144 31.48 3.92 8.94
CA PRO A 144 32.81 4.53 8.99
C PRO A 144 32.77 6.04 8.74
N ASP A 145 33.59 6.82 9.45
CA ASP A 145 33.55 8.29 9.42
C ASP A 145 33.71 8.87 8.00
N ASP A 146 34.53 8.25 7.17
CA ASP A 146 34.75 8.62 5.77
C ASP A 146 33.51 8.39 4.88
N LEU A 147 32.61 7.48 5.29
CA LEU A 147 31.38 7.15 4.59
C LEU A 147 30.15 7.89 5.10
N ARG A 148 30.16 8.44 6.33
CA ARG A 148 28.98 9.07 6.96
C ARG A 148 28.37 10.24 6.18
N GLN A 149 29.17 10.90 5.35
CA GLN A 149 28.70 12.00 4.49
C GLN A 149 28.05 11.53 3.18
N TYR A 150 28.03 10.22 2.90
CA TYR A 150 27.55 9.64 1.64
C TYR A 150 26.54 8.51 1.85
N VAL A 151 26.66 7.77 2.95
CA VAL A 151 25.88 6.58 3.27
C VAL A 151 24.95 6.92 4.43
N SER A 152 23.64 6.75 4.22
CA SER A 152 22.61 6.99 5.25
C SER A 152 22.33 5.75 6.09
N GLY A 153 22.61 4.55 5.56
CA GLY A 153 22.32 3.30 6.25
C GLY A 153 23.01 2.09 5.64
N VAL A 154 23.00 0.99 6.40
CA VAL A 154 23.45 -0.33 5.92
C VAL A 154 22.35 -1.34 6.21
N LEU A 155 21.60 -1.71 5.18
CA LEU A 155 20.52 -2.69 5.28
C LEU A 155 21.09 -4.09 5.43
N ARG A 156 20.26 -5.01 5.92
CA ARG A 156 20.61 -6.42 6.21
C ARG A 156 21.76 -6.58 7.23
N ALA A 157 22.27 -5.49 7.79
CA ALA A 157 23.33 -5.52 8.82
C ALA A 157 22.76 -5.78 10.21
N HIS A 158 21.55 -5.28 10.48
CA HIS A 158 20.86 -5.37 11.77
C HIS A 158 19.34 -5.35 11.51
N GLY A 159 18.55 -5.50 12.59
CA GLY A 159 17.09 -5.58 12.51
C GLY A 159 16.65 -6.91 11.90
N LEU A 160 15.76 -7.62 12.58
CA LEU A 160 15.19 -8.83 12.02
C LEU A 160 14.14 -8.44 10.97
N PRO A 161 14.00 -9.23 9.89
CA PRO A 161 13.01 -8.93 8.88
C PRO A 161 11.62 -8.99 9.49
N THR A 162 10.78 -8.03 9.12
CA THR A 162 9.39 -8.00 9.52
C THR A 162 8.65 -9.10 8.76
N PRO A 163 8.07 -10.11 9.42
CA PRO A 163 7.25 -11.08 8.73
C PRO A 163 6.03 -10.36 8.14
N LEU A 164 5.83 -10.55 6.84
CA LEU A 164 4.49 -10.38 6.28
C LEU A 164 3.66 -11.49 6.90
N ARG A 165 2.51 -11.14 7.47
CA ARG A 165 1.51 -12.17 7.76
C ARG A 165 0.56 -12.08 6.59
N ASP A 166 0.65 -13.10 5.75
CA ASP A 166 -0.25 -13.40 4.65
C ASP A 166 -1.68 -13.35 5.17
N ASP A 167 -2.47 -12.41 4.67
CA ASP A 167 -3.91 -12.59 4.63
C ASP A 167 -4.35 -12.10 3.26
N PRO A 168 -4.95 -12.96 2.43
CA PRO A 168 -5.65 -12.50 1.23
C PRO A 168 -6.75 -11.53 1.64
N ALA A 169 -7.11 -10.60 0.76
CA ALA A 169 -8.26 -9.73 0.94
C ALA A 169 -9.47 -10.54 1.45
N PRO A 170 -10.19 -10.08 2.49
CA PRO A 170 -11.29 -10.85 3.05
C PRO A 170 -12.35 -11.09 1.96
N VAL A 171 -12.60 -12.36 1.71
CA VAL A 171 -13.62 -12.82 0.77
C VAL A 171 -14.95 -12.83 1.50
N VAL A 172 -15.97 -12.22 0.92
CA VAL A 172 -17.30 -12.26 1.50
C VAL A 172 -17.99 -13.58 1.12
N GLU A 173 -17.86 -14.60 1.97
CA GLU A 173 -18.71 -15.79 1.92
C GLU A 173 -20.07 -15.44 2.50
N ALA A 174 -21.03 -15.21 1.61
CA ALA A 174 -22.36 -14.83 2.04
C ALA A 174 -23.08 -15.97 2.79
N PRO A 175 -23.75 -15.68 3.92
CA PRO A 175 -24.46 -16.70 4.67
C PRO A 175 -25.57 -17.35 3.83
N PRO A 176 -25.84 -18.65 4.01
CA PRO A 176 -26.89 -19.34 3.27
C PRO A 176 -28.28 -18.72 3.54
N PRO A 177 -29.24 -18.85 2.59
CA PRO A 177 -30.59 -18.31 2.77
C PRO A 177 -31.30 -19.04 3.92
N GLY A 178 -31.61 -18.34 5.01
CA GLY A 178 -32.47 -18.88 6.08
C GLY A 178 -32.23 -18.40 7.50
N ALA A 179 -31.11 -17.76 7.83
CA ALA A 179 -30.81 -17.34 9.22
C ALA A 179 -31.43 -15.99 9.65
N GLY A 180 -32.57 -15.61 9.06
CA GLY A 180 -33.27 -14.35 9.35
C GLY A 180 -33.96 -14.27 10.71
N ALA A 181 -33.73 -15.21 11.62
CA ALA A 181 -34.41 -15.27 12.91
C ALA A 181 -33.44 -15.61 14.05
N ARG A 182 -32.48 -14.73 14.34
CA ARG A 182 -31.81 -14.64 15.67
C ARG A 182 -30.96 -13.38 15.91
N ALA A 183 -31.10 -12.32 15.10
CA ALA A 183 -30.38 -11.05 15.30
C ALA A 183 -30.95 -10.15 16.43
N ARG A 184 -31.49 -10.74 17.51
CA ARG A 184 -31.99 -9.99 18.68
C ARG A 184 -31.63 -10.69 19.99
N GLU A 185 -30.34 -10.81 20.32
CA GLU A 185 -29.95 -11.04 21.73
C GLU A 185 -28.49 -10.73 22.10
N PHE A 186 -27.80 -9.81 21.42
CA PHE A 186 -26.50 -9.32 21.90
C PHE A 186 -26.66 -8.02 22.69
N ARG A 187 -27.27 -8.13 23.87
CA ARG A 187 -27.15 -7.11 24.92
C ARG A 187 -27.16 -7.82 26.28
N ARG A 188 -26.03 -7.70 26.98
CA ARG A 188 -25.70 -8.16 28.36
C ARG A 188 -24.77 -9.39 28.37
N LEU A 189 -23.49 -9.16 28.66
CA LEU A 189 -22.87 -9.45 29.97
C LEU A 189 -21.35 -9.26 29.88
N ALA A 190 -20.83 -8.35 30.69
CA ALA A 190 -19.44 -8.31 31.15
C ALA A 190 -19.31 -9.21 32.41
N PRO A 191 -18.11 -9.51 32.92
CA PRO A 191 -17.63 -10.88 33.11
C PRO A 191 -17.82 -11.42 34.53
N THR A 192 -17.86 -12.75 34.66
CA THR A 192 -17.53 -13.46 35.91
C THR A 192 -16.52 -14.57 35.65
N ARG A 193 -15.45 -14.55 36.44
CA ARG A 193 -14.34 -15.53 36.49
C ARG A 193 -14.83 -16.96 36.74
N GLY A 194 -14.17 -17.94 36.11
CA GLY A 194 -14.04 -19.29 36.68
C GLY A 194 -14.00 -20.45 35.69
N ASN A 195 -12.83 -21.07 35.61
CA ASN A 195 -12.49 -22.44 35.22
C ASN A 195 -12.62 -22.95 33.78
N GLU A 196 -11.51 -23.52 33.35
CA GLU A 196 -11.22 -24.26 32.13
C GLU A 196 -12.11 -25.50 32.00
N SER A 197 -12.78 -25.61 30.86
CA SER A 197 -13.04 -26.86 30.16
C SER A 197 -13.17 -26.56 28.68
N GLU A 198 -12.41 -27.28 27.86
CA GLU A 198 -12.47 -27.26 26.40
C GLU A 198 -13.91 -27.49 25.94
N GLU A 199 -14.59 -26.42 25.51
CA GLU A 199 -15.86 -26.52 24.81
C GLU A 199 -15.64 -25.97 23.40
N SER A 200 -15.69 -26.89 22.44
CA SER A 200 -15.46 -26.63 21.02
C SER A 200 -16.41 -25.55 20.52
N THR A 201 -15.84 -24.41 20.14
CA THR A 201 -16.48 -23.43 19.26
C THR A 201 -17.11 -24.17 18.08
N PRO A 202 -18.37 -23.88 17.69
CA PRO A 202 -18.98 -24.51 16.54
C PRO A 202 -18.19 -24.10 15.31
N VAL A 203 -17.32 -25.01 14.84
CA VAL A 203 -16.71 -24.96 13.52
C VAL A 203 -17.86 -25.12 12.55
N VAL A 204 -18.23 -24.04 11.88
CA VAL A 204 -19.11 -24.10 10.72
C VAL A 204 -18.40 -24.99 9.70
N ASP A 205 -19.07 -26.06 9.30
CA ASP A 205 -18.55 -27.08 8.39
C ASP A 205 -18.07 -26.44 7.08
N ALA A 206 -16.78 -26.58 6.79
CA ALA A 206 -16.11 -25.99 5.63
C ALA A 206 -16.58 -26.59 4.28
N GLN A 207 -17.44 -27.61 4.29
CA GLN A 207 -17.98 -28.23 3.07
C GLN A 207 -19.32 -27.64 2.58
N GLU A 208 -20.06 -26.88 3.39
CA GLU A 208 -21.32 -26.24 2.94
C GLU A 208 -21.17 -24.77 2.51
N ALA A 209 -19.97 -24.20 2.65
CA ALA A 209 -19.64 -22.80 2.33
C ALA A 209 -19.33 -22.55 0.83
N ASP A 210 -19.33 -23.60 0.01
CA ASP A 210 -18.96 -23.59 -1.41
C ASP A 210 -20.08 -23.09 -2.35
N ARG A 211 -20.74 -21.97 -2.01
CA ARG A 211 -21.68 -21.32 -2.96
C ARG A 211 -20.94 -20.34 -3.85
N ASP A 212 -20.10 -20.92 -4.71
CA ASP A 212 -19.59 -20.29 -5.91
C ASP A 212 -20.75 -19.73 -6.77
N PHE A 213 -20.68 -18.45 -7.17
CA PHE A 213 -21.64 -17.91 -8.14
C PHE A 213 -21.12 -18.17 -9.55
N PRO A 214 -21.76 -19.06 -10.35
CA PRO A 214 -21.27 -19.35 -11.69
C PRO A 214 -21.53 -18.21 -12.67
N THR A 215 -22.44 -17.27 -12.37
CA THR A 215 -22.82 -16.21 -13.31
C THR A 215 -23.02 -14.85 -12.64
N TRP A 216 -22.61 -13.79 -13.33
CA TRP A 216 -22.83 -12.40 -12.92
C TRP A 216 -24.31 -12.03 -12.67
N PRO A 217 -25.29 -12.47 -13.49
CA PRO A 217 -26.71 -12.24 -13.21
C PRO A 217 -27.18 -12.78 -11.86
N ALA A 218 -26.65 -13.92 -11.40
CA ALA A 218 -27.00 -14.47 -10.10
C ALA A 218 -26.47 -13.61 -8.94
N VAL A 219 -25.24 -13.08 -9.08
CA VAL A 219 -24.66 -12.12 -8.11
C VAL A 219 -25.55 -10.89 -8.00
N ARG A 220 -25.91 -10.28 -9.14
CA ARG A 220 -26.77 -9.09 -9.16
C ARG A 220 -28.17 -9.31 -8.60
N ALA A 221 -28.77 -10.47 -8.89
CA ALA A 221 -30.10 -10.79 -8.37
C ALA A 221 -30.08 -10.92 -6.84
N ARG A 222 -28.99 -11.43 -6.28
CA ARG A 222 -28.81 -11.57 -4.83
C ARG A 222 -28.40 -10.27 -4.15
N TYR A 223 -27.56 -9.46 -4.80
CA TYR A 223 -27.03 -8.21 -4.27
C TYR A 223 -27.23 -7.05 -5.26
N PRO A 224 -28.42 -6.44 -5.28
CA PRO A 224 -28.74 -5.40 -6.25
C PRO A 224 -27.94 -4.10 -6.06
N PHE A 225 -27.32 -3.90 -4.89
CA PHE A 225 -26.44 -2.76 -4.58
C PHE A 225 -25.00 -2.95 -5.08
N VAL A 226 -24.62 -4.16 -5.53
CA VAL A 226 -23.29 -4.39 -6.09
C VAL A 226 -23.17 -3.66 -7.42
N LEU A 227 -22.13 -2.83 -7.55
CA LEU A 227 -21.91 -1.99 -8.72
C LEU A 227 -21.14 -2.71 -9.83
N THR A 228 -21.56 -2.48 -11.07
CA THR A 228 -20.66 -2.69 -12.22
C THR A 228 -19.59 -1.59 -12.25
N PRO A 229 -18.46 -1.79 -12.94
CA PRO A 229 -17.47 -0.73 -13.14
C PRO A 229 -18.05 0.54 -13.77
N THR A 230 -18.97 0.41 -14.74
CA THR A 230 -19.67 1.57 -15.33
C THR A 230 -20.52 2.32 -14.30
N GLN A 231 -21.19 1.61 -13.39
CA GLN A 231 -21.96 2.25 -12.32
C GLN A 231 -21.04 2.90 -11.28
N LEU A 232 -19.89 2.29 -10.97
CA LEU A 232 -18.87 2.86 -10.08
C LEU A 232 -18.28 4.15 -10.66
N ARG A 233 -17.91 4.16 -11.96
CA ARG A 233 -17.52 5.38 -12.68
C ARG A 233 -18.56 6.47 -12.54
N LYS A 234 -19.84 6.12 -12.74
CA LYS A 234 -20.95 7.07 -12.62
C LYS A 234 -21.10 7.60 -11.20
N ALA A 235 -20.93 6.77 -10.17
CA ALA A 235 -20.99 7.19 -8.77
C ALA A 235 -19.96 8.29 -8.45
N TYR A 236 -18.76 8.21 -9.03
CA TYR A 236 -17.71 9.22 -8.89
C TYR A 236 -17.72 10.32 -9.95
N ASN A 237 -18.80 10.42 -10.73
CA ASN A 237 -18.92 11.36 -11.84
C ASN A 237 -17.70 11.30 -12.78
N ALA A 238 -17.17 10.11 -13.02
CA ALA A 238 -16.16 9.90 -14.03
C ALA A 238 -16.80 10.02 -15.43
N PRO A 239 -16.11 10.65 -16.39
CA PRO A 239 -16.56 10.67 -17.78
C PRO A 239 -16.83 9.25 -18.31
N PRO A 240 -17.72 9.09 -19.30
CA PRO A 240 -17.89 7.79 -19.95
C PRO A 240 -16.58 7.33 -20.58
N VAL A 241 -16.41 6.01 -20.68
CA VAL A 241 -15.28 5.41 -21.39
C VAL A 241 -15.27 5.94 -22.83
N ALA A 242 -14.10 6.38 -23.29
CA ALA A 242 -13.95 6.94 -24.62
C ALA A 242 -14.38 5.92 -25.70
N PRO A 243 -15.16 6.31 -26.72
CA PRO A 243 -15.52 5.40 -27.81
C PRO A 243 -14.28 4.93 -28.56
N ARG A 244 -14.24 3.63 -28.90
CA ARG A 244 -13.16 3.03 -29.68
C ARG A 244 -12.91 3.83 -30.96
N GLY A 245 -11.64 4.15 -31.23
CA GLY A 245 -11.23 4.92 -32.41
C GLY A 245 -11.36 6.44 -32.29
N SER A 246 -11.80 6.96 -31.14
CA SER A 246 -11.77 8.41 -30.88
C SER A 246 -10.34 8.92 -30.63
N GLU A 247 -10.13 10.23 -30.78
CA GLU A 247 -8.84 10.87 -30.50
C GLU A 247 -8.40 10.68 -29.04
N LEU A 248 -9.36 10.71 -28.10
CA LEU A 248 -9.09 10.47 -26.69
C LEU A 248 -8.54 9.06 -26.43
N VAL A 249 -8.95 8.06 -27.19
CA VAL A 249 -8.37 6.70 -27.08
C VAL A 249 -6.89 6.71 -27.48
N ALA A 250 -6.52 7.42 -28.55
CA ALA A 250 -5.13 7.53 -28.97
C ALA A 250 -4.26 8.23 -27.92
N GLN A 251 -4.82 9.22 -27.23
CA GLN A 251 -4.14 9.93 -26.13
C GLN A 251 -4.04 9.06 -24.87
N GLN A 252 -5.12 8.36 -24.49
CA GLN A 252 -5.12 7.42 -23.37
C GLN A 252 -4.14 6.27 -23.55
N ALA A 253 -3.95 5.77 -24.78
CA ALA A 253 -2.92 4.79 -25.08
C ALA A 253 -1.48 5.31 -24.88
N GLY A 254 -1.30 6.63 -24.77
CA GLY A 254 -0.06 7.29 -24.36
C GLY A 254 0.17 7.29 -22.85
N THR A 255 -0.91 7.28 -22.07
CA THR A 255 -0.88 7.24 -20.60
C THR A 255 -0.65 5.80 -20.11
N SER A 256 0.03 5.67 -18.98
CA SER A 256 0.38 4.37 -18.37
C SER A 256 0.08 4.35 -16.89
N GLN A 257 -0.29 3.17 -16.40
CA GLN A 257 -0.67 2.91 -15.03
C GLN A 257 -0.09 1.56 -14.60
N MET A 258 0.07 1.31 -13.30
CA MET A 258 0.71 0.09 -12.82
C MET A 258 0.22 -0.35 -11.46
N VAL A 259 0.17 -1.67 -11.25
CA VAL A 259 0.09 -2.30 -9.93
C VAL A 259 1.47 -2.79 -9.51
N TYR A 260 1.87 -2.45 -8.28
CA TYR A 260 3.11 -2.91 -7.66
C TYR A 260 2.78 -3.91 -6.54
N ALA A 261 3.08 -5.19 -6.78
CA ALA A 261 2.56 -6.32 -6.03
C ALA A 261 3.62 -7.17 -5.31
N MET A 262 3.17 -7.98 -4.34
CA MET A 262 3.97 -8.95 -3.58
C MET A 262 3.10 -10.14 -3.11
N LEU A 263 3.55 -10.92 -2.12
CA LEU A 263 2.80 -12.00 -1.46
C LEU A 263 2.44 -13.22 -2.32
N ASN A 264 3.14 -13.45 -3.42
CA ASN A 264 2.83 -14.56 -4.34
C ASN A 264 1.39 -14.52 -4.87
N GLU A 265 0.79 -13.33 -4.93
CA GLU A 265 -0.58 -13.15 -5.38
C GLU A 265 -0.64 -12.96 -6.89
N HIS A 266 -1.07 -14.01 -7.57
CA HIS A 266 -1.13 -14.11 -9.01
C HIS A 266 -2.32 -13.35 -9.60
N TRP A 267 -2.29 -13.15 -10.91
CA TRP A 267 -3.48 -12.74 -11.67
C TRP A 267 -3.66 -13.58 -12.94
N SER A 268 -4.89 -13.59 -13.46
CA SER A 268 -5.31 -14.50 -14.53
C SER A 268 -5.79 -13.70 -15.75
N PRO A 269 -5.10 -13.83 -16.90
CA PRO A 269 -5.57 -13.25 -18.17
C PRO A 269 -6.96 -13.73 -18.58
N ALA A 270 -7.31 -15.00 -18.31
CA ALA A 270 -8.65 -15.52 -18.59
C ALA A 270 -9.73 -14.91 -17.69
N ASP A 271 -9.41 -14.70 -16.40
CA ASP A 271 -10.32 -14.05 -15.46
C ASP A 271 -10.56 -12.59 -15.84
N ARG A 272 -9.48 -11.87 -16.18
CA ARG A 272 -9.57 -10.50 -16.72
C ARG A 272 -10.47 -10.45 -17.94
N THR A 273 -10.25 -11.33 -18.91
CA THR A 273 -11.06 -11.38 -20.15
C THR A 273 -12.53 -11.60 -19.82
N THR A 274 -12.83 -12.55 -18.93
CA THR A 274 -14.21 -12.83 -18.48
C THR A 274 -14.86 -11.61 -17.82
N PHE A 275 -14.11 -10.90 -16.97
CA PHE A 275 -14.57 -9.69 -16.30
C PHE A 275 -14.86 -8.56 -17.30
N GLU A 276 -13.93 -8.34 -18.24
CA GLU A 276 -14.06 -7.29 -19.25
C GLU A 276 -15.23 -7.55 -20.20
N GLU A 277 -15.44 -8.80 -20.64
CA GLU A 277 -16.60 -9.19 -21.46
C GLU A 277 -17.92 -8.98 -20.71
N ALA A 278 -17.98 -9.36 -19.43
CA ALA A 278 -19.21 -9.24 -18.64
C ALA A 278 -19.62 -7.78 -18.36
N PHE A 279 -18.68 -6.84 -18.44
CA PHE A 279 -18.90 -5.43 -18.17
C PHE A 279 -18.73 -4.51 -19.39
N ASP A 280 -18.64 -5.08 -20.58
CA ASP A 280 -18.45 -4.36 -21.84
C ASP A 280 -17.23 -3.41 -21.81
N ILE A 281 -16.15 -3.85 -21.15
CA ILE A 281 -14.89 -3.09 -21.05
C ILE A 281 -14.04 -3.38 -22.29
N PRO A 282 -13.50 -2.35 -22.97
CA PRO A 282 -12.58 -2.55 -24.09
C PRO A 282 -11.33 -3.34 -23.70
N GLN A 283 -10.99 -4.36 -24.48
CA GLN A 283 -9.84 -5.26 -24.25
C GLN A 283 -8.59 -4.90 -25.06
N ASP A 284 -8.58 -3.73 -25.69
CA ASP A 284 -7.51 -3.31 -26.59
C ASP A 284 -6.20 -2.99 -25.85
N SER A 285 -6.25 -2.78 -24.52
CA SER A 285 -5.08 -2.65 -23.67
C SER A 285 -4.61 -4.00 -23.13
N TYR A 286 -3.29 -4.16 -23.03
CA TYR A 286 -2.65 -5.35 -22.50
C TYR A 286 -1.83 -5.01 -21.26
N VAL A 287 -1.72 -6.00 -20.37
CA VAL A 287 -0.85 -5.91 -19.20
C VAL A 287 0.58 -6.23 -19.61
N VAL A 288 1.48 -5.30 -19.38
CA VAL A 288 2.93 -5.46 -19.55
C VAL A 288 3.51 -5.90 -18.21
N GLN A 289 4.11 -7.09 -18.16
CA GLN A 289 4.94 -7.49 -17.03
C GLN A 289 6.26 -6.72 -17.09
N LEU A 290 6.59 -5.97 -16.03
CA LEU A 290 7.73 -5.04 -16.03
C LEU A 290 8.98 -5.55 -15.29
N ASP A 291 8.87 -6.65 -14.55
CA ASP A 291 9.92 -7.21 -13.67
C ASP A 291 10.87 -8.24 -14.33
N GLY A 292 10.82 -8.40 -15.66
CA GLY A 292 11.79 -9.22 -16.38
C GLY A 292 11.50 -10.73 -16.43
N GLY A 293 10.32 -11.21 -15.97
CA GLY A 293 9.74 -12.46 -16.48
C GLY A 293 9.57 -13.64 -15.53
N GLU A 294 9.71 -13.48 -14.20
CA GLU A 294 9.22 -14.50 -13.24
C GLU A 294 7.73 -14.23 -12.97
N SER A 295 6.94 -14.50 -14.01
CA SER A 295 5.52 -14.21 -14.10
C SER A 295 4.70 -14.95 -13.03
N ILE A 296 4.15 -14.21 -12.06
CA ILE A 296 2.97 -14.64 -11.29
C ILE A 296 1.66 -14.47 -12.08
N VAL A 297 1.72 -14.48 -13.41
CA VAL A 297 0.56 -14.55 -14.29
C VAL A 297 0.24 -16.02 -14.58
N SER A 298 -0.90 -16.52 -14.12
CA SER A 298 -1.24 -17.95 -14.26
C SER A 298 -2.73 -18.25 -14.13
N ASP A 299 -3.39 -18.55 -15.26
CA ASP A 299 -4.75 -19.09 -15.27
C ASP A 299 -4.85 -20.45 -14.55
N ALA A 300 -3.76 -21.24 -14.55
CA ALA A 300 -3.73 -22.55 -13.88
C ALA A 300 -3.71 -22.37 -12.35
N THR A 301 -2.80 -21.53 -11.84
CA THR A 301 -2.70 -21.24 -10.41
C THR A 301 -4.02 -20.69 -9.88
N CYS A 302 -4.66 -19.76 -10.59
CA CYS A 302 -5.93 -19.19 -10.14
C CYS A 302 -7.10 -20.17 -10.18
N ARG A 303 -7.06 -21.19 -11.05
CA ARG A 303 -8.06 -22.27 -11.05
C ARG A 303 -7.79 -23.29 -9.94
N ASP A 304 -6.53 -23.62 -9.68
CA ASP A 304 -6.13 -24.65 -8.73
C ASP A 304 -6.18 -24.14 -7.28
N ASP A 305 -5.73 -22.89 -7.05
CA ASP A 305 -5.82 -22.19 -5.77
C ASP A 305 -6.17 -20.71 -5.98
N TRP A 306 -7.47 -20.45 -6.14
CA TRP A 306 -8.02 -19.12 -6.36
C TRP A 306 -7.68 -18.12 -5.25
N ARG A 307 -7.34 -18.58 -4.03
CA ARG A 307 -7.01 -17.69 -2.90
C ARG A 307 -5.74 -16.91 -3.15
N LEU A 308 -4.81 -17.48 -3.91
CA LEU A 308 -3.58 -16.82 -4.35
C LEU A 308 -3.83 -15.79 -5.45
N CYS A 309 -5.07 -15.56 -5.90
CA CYS A 309 -5.34 -14.71 -7.05
C CYS A 309 -6.37 -13.61 -6.82
N ILE A 310 -6.89 -13.46 -5.60
CA ILE A 310 -7.96 -12.50 -5.32
C ILE A 310 -7.44 -11.08 -5.55
N GLU A 311 -6.36 -10.71 -4.86
CA GLU A 311 -5.80 -9.36 -4.89
C GLU A 311 -5.30 -8.98 -6.28
N GLY A 312 -4.45 -9.83 -6.88
CA GLY A 312 -3.90 -9.58 -8.22
C GLY A 312 -4.99 -9.40 -9.28
N ASN A 313 -6.07 -10.20 -9.23
CA ASN A 313 -7.22 -9.99 -10.12
C ASN A 313 -8.02 -8.74 -9.79
N LEU A 314 -8.30 -8.46 -8.52
CA LEU A 314 -9.04 -7.27 -8.08
C LEU A 314 -8.35 -5.99 -8.59
N ASP A 315 -7.05 -5.88 -8.33
CA ASP A 315 -6.20 -4.77 -8.71
C ASP A 315 -6.22 -4.53 -10.23
N VAL A 316 -5.92 -5.58 -11.01
CA VAL A 316 -5.85 -5.48 -12.48
C VAL A 316 -7.22 -5.17 -13.08
N GLN A 317 -8.26 -5.90 -12.66
CA GLN A 317 -9.60 -5.77 -13.23
C GLN A 317 -10.18 -4.36 -13.00
N TYR A 318 -10.07 -3.81 -11.79
CA TYR A 318 -10.64 -2.49 -11.50
C TYR A 318 -9.79 -1.32 -11.99
N MET A 319 -8.46 -1.41 -11.95
CA MET A 319 -7.61 -0.35 -12.50
C MET A 319 -7.82 -0.22 -14.02
N MET A 320 -7.91 -1.35 -14.74
CA MET A 320 -8.23 -1.35 -16.17
C MET A 320 -9.67 -0.90 -16.44
N ALA A 321 -10.65 -1.27 -15.62
CA ALA A 321 -12.02 -0.79 -15.81
C ALA A 321 -12.17 0.74 -15.62
N MET A 322 -11.36 1.34 -14.74
CA MET A 322 -11.35 2.79 -14.52
C MET A 322 -10.54 3.56 -15.57
N SER A 323 -9.63 2.92 -16.31
CA SER A 323 -8.97 3.53 -17.47
C SER A 323 -8.64 2.48 -18.56
N PRO A 324 -9.63 2.05 -19.36
CA PRO A 324 -9.49 0.87 -20.22
C PRO A 324 -8.46 1.00 -21.33
N TRP A 325 -8.19 2.24 -21.73
CA TRP A 325 -7.31 2.56 -22.85
C TRP A 325 -5.87 2.88 -22.41
N SER A 326 -5.63 3.05 -21.10
CA SER A 326 -4.29 3.28 -20.55
C SER A 326 -3.48 2.00 -20.61
N LYS A 327 -2.16 2.12 -20.85
CA LYS A 327 -1.24 0.98 -20.76
C LYS A 327 -1.16 0.49 -19.32
N MET A 328 -1.42 -0.80 -19.12
CA MET A 328 -1.35 -1.42 -17.79
C MET A 328 0.01 -2.09 -17.60
N GLY A 329 0.73 -1.71 -16.56
CA GLY A 329 1.90 -2.42 -16.07
C GLY A 329 1.54 -3.29 -14.88
N TYR A 330 2.22 -4.42 -14.73
CA TYR A 330 2.19 -5.20 -13.50
C TYR A 330 3.62 -5.51 -13.09
N TRP A 331 3.93 -5.23 -11.83
CA TRP A 331 5.23 -5.49 -11.24
C TRP A 331 5.06 -6.37 -10.03
N TYR A 332 5.79 -7.49 -9.96
CA TYR A 332 5.82 -8.33 -8.79
C TYR A 332 7.20 -8.33 -8.12
N SER A 333 7.23 -8.09 -6.81
CA SER A 333 8.43 -8.29 -6.01
C SER A 333 8.54 -9.75 -5.60
N GLN A 334 9.65 -10.38 -5.98
CA GLN A 334 10.02 -11.75 -5.62
C GLN A 334 10.57 -11.86 -4.18
N GLY A 335 10.49 -10.80 -3.38
CA GLY A 335 11.08 -10.70 -2.05
C GLY A 335 10.81 -11.95 -1.21
N GLY A 336 11.83 -12.82 -1.08
CA GLY A 336 11.68 -14.15 -0.51
C GLY A 336 11.02 -14.15 0.88
N SER A 337 10.30 -15.23 1.19
CA SER A 337 9.42 -15.40 2.37
C SER A 337 10.03 -15.06 3.75
N ALA A 338 11.37 -14.99 3.83
CA ALA A 338 12.14 -14.55 4.99
C ALA A 338 12.08 -13.06 5.30
N GLU A 339 12.11 -12.25 4.25
CA GLU A 339 12.44 -10.82 4.26
C GLU A 339 11.37 -10.01 3.52
N ALA A 340 10.20 -10.60 3.29
CA ALA A 340 9.34 -10.28 2.18
C ALA A 340 8.97 -8.79 2.05
N PHE A 341 8.68 -8.08 3.17
CA PHE A 341 8.40 -6.64 3.08
C PHE A 341 9.66 -5.77 2.90
N SER A 342 10.79 -6.16 3.49
CA SER A 342 12.06 -5.48 3.28
C SER A 342 12.56 -5.68 1.84
N GLY A 343 12.42 -6.89 1.30
CA GLY A 343 12.67 -7.21 -0.10
C GLY A 343 11.77 -6.43 -1.05
N PHE A 344 10.47 -6.34 -0.75
CA PHE A 344 9.52 -5.50 -1.48
C PHE A 344 9.97 -4.04 -1.60
N LEU A 345 10.42 -3.42 -0.50
CA LEU A 345 10.89 -2.04 -0.54
C LEU A 345 12.24 -1.90 -1.27
N GLU A 346 13.14 -2.89 -1.15
CA GLU A 346 14.41 -2.92 -1.90
C GLU A 346 14.16 -3.03 -3.42
N ASP A 347 13.28 -3.96 -3.85
CA ASP A 347 12.90 -4.14 -5.25
C ASP A 347 12.19 -2.90 -5.81
N PHE A 348 11.37 -2.23 -4.99
CA PHE A 348 10.69 -0.99 -5.38
C PHE A 348 11.70 0.09 -5.75
N VAL A 349 12.81 0.17 -5.00
CA VAL A 349 13.85 1.15 -5.27
C VAL A 349 14.73 0.74 -6.44
N GLU A 350 15.35 -0.44 -6.39
CA GLU A 350 16.39 -0.81 -7.35
C GLU A 350 15.82 -1.12 -8.73
N GLU A 351 14.80 -1.98 -8.76
CA GLU A 351 14.33 -2.55 -10.02
C GLU A 351 13.24 -1.65 -10.63
N PHE A 352 12.31 -1.15 -9.79
CA PHE A 352 11.26 -0.29 -10.29
C PHE A 352 11.70 1.18 -10.41
N ALA A 353 11.92 1.90 -9.31
CA ALA A 353 12.12 3.35 -9.32
C ALA A 353 13.43 3.80 -10.01
N GLU A 354 14.47 2.96 -9.94
CA GLU A 354 15.75 3.22 -10.60
C GLU A 354 15.90 2.50 -11.94
N GLY A 355 15.43 1.25 -12.05
CA GLY A 355 15.55 0.44 -13.26
C GLY A 355 14.58 0.82 -14.39
N THR A 356 13.45 1.43 -14.08
CA THR A 356 12.45 1.80 -15.09
C THR A 356 12.81 3.13 -15.76
N VAL A 357 13.19 3.08 -17.05
CA VAL A 357 13.57 4.26 -17.84
C VAL A 357 12.40 5.24 -18.04
N ASN A 358 11.17 4.72 -18.18
CA ASN A 358 9.94 5.51 -18.33
C ASN A 358 8.90 5.01 -17.32
N PRO A 359 8.86 5.57 -16.09
CA PRO A 359 7.93 5.10 -15.09
C PRO A 359 6.47 5.38 -15.50
N PRO A 360 5.51 4.56 -15.05
CA PRO A 360 4.09 4.78 -15.29
C PRO A 360 3.63 6.14 -14.73
N SER A 361 2.53 6.67 -15.25
CA SER A 361 1.95 7.91 -14.72
C SER A 361 1.32 7.74 -13.33
N VAL A 362 0.83 6.54 -13.03
CA VAL A 362 0.21 6.18 -11.76
C VAL A 362 0.67 4.79 -11.31
N VAL A 363 0.98 4.64 -10.03
CA VAL A 363 1.30 3.35 -9.39
C VAL A 363 0.34 3.13 -8.23
N SER A 364 -0.33 1.98 -8.22
CA SER A 364 -1.17 1.51 -7.11
C SER A 364 -0.43 0.46 -6.30
N ILE A 365 -0.49 0.58 -4.97
CA ILE A 365 0.10 -0.34 -4.00
C ILE A 365 -0.98 -0.78 -3.01
N SER A 366 -1.41 -2.03 -3.09
CA SER A 366 -2.42 -2.60 -2.18
C SER A 366 -1.78 -3.40 -1.02
N TYR A 367 -0.48 -3.21 -0.82
CA TYR A 367 0.39 -4.02 0.02
C TYR A 367 1.03 -3.22 1.12
N ALA A 368 0.92 -3.69 2.37
CA ALA A 368 1.33 -2.90 3.51
C ALA A 368 1.76 -3.71 4.73
N VAL A 369 2.39 -3.00 5.66
CA VAL A 369 2.67 -3.48 7.03
C VAL A 369 2.23 -2.42 8.04
N ALA A 370 1.91 -2.82 9.27
CA ALA A 370 1.70 -1.85 10.34
C ALA A 370 2.96 -0.98 10.51
N GLU A 371 2.78 0.34 10.53
CA GLU A 371 3.89 1.29 10.53
C GLU A 371 4.85 1.04 11.71
N TYR A 372 4.33 0.56 12.86
CA TYR A 372 5.16 0.14 13.99
C TYR A 372 6.31 -0.80 13.57
N PHE A 373 6.05 -1.78 12.70
CA PHE A 373 7.07 -2.72 12.21
C PHE A 373 7.81 -2.27 10.95
N ALA A 374 7.40 -1.18 10.31
CA ALA A 374 8.15 -0.60 9.20
C ALA A 374 9.45 0.02 9.73
N ARG A 375 10.59 -0.47 9.28
CA ARG A 375 11.88 0.03 9.77
C ARG A 375 12.23 1.36 9.12
N GLU A 376 12.70 2.32 9.92
CA GLU A 376 13.00 3.68 9.46
C GLU A 376 14.00 3.68 8.29
N GLU A 377 15.00 2.81 8.31
CA GLU A 377 15.99 2.72 7.22
C GLU A 377 15.35 2.40 5.86
N TYR A 378 14.31 1.56 5.87
CA TYR A 378 13.57 1.15 4.68
C TYR A 378 12.50 2.19 4.29
N MET A 379 11.91 2.86 5.28
CA MET A 379 10.99 3.97 5.05
C MET A 379 11.71 5.14 4.37
N ASP A 380 12.88 5.52 4.87
CA ASP A 380 13.73 6.56 4.28
C ASP A 380 14.16 6.20 2.86
N LEU A 381 14.52 4.94 2.64
CA LEU A 381 14.86 4.43 1.30
C LEU A 381 13.68 4.53 0.33
N PHE A 382 12.50 4.08 0.74
CA PHE A 382 11.27 4.21 -0.05
C PHE A 382 10.96 5.68 -0.33
N ASP A 383 11.09 6.57 0.66
CA ASP A 383 10.85 8.02 0.49
C ASP A 383 11.81 8.64 -0.54
N LEU A 384 13.10 8.22 -0.57
CA LEU A 384 14.05 8.65 -1.60
C LEU A 384 13.62 8.22 -3.01
N ALA A 385 13.18 6.97 -3.15
CA ALA A 385 12.66 6.44 -4.41
C ALA A 385 11.34 7.11 -4.82
N ALA A 386 10.43 7.33 -3.87
CA ALA A 386 9.17 8.01 -4.08
C ALA A 386 9.39 9.46 -4.53
N MET A 387 10.29 10.21 -3.87
CA MET A 387 10.66 11.57 -4.32
C MET A 387 11.19 11.60 -5.75
N ARG A 388 12.01 10.61 -6.14
CA ARG A 388 12.51 10.48 -7.51
C ARG A 388 11.36 10.30 -8.52
N LEU A 389 10.36 9.49 -8.19
CA LEU A 389 9.17 9.27 -9.01
C LEU A 389 8.28 10.54 -9.05
N VAL A 390 8.08 11.19 -7.90
CA VAL A 390 7.32 12.44 -7.77
C VAL A 390 7.93 13.57 -8.62
N LEU A 391 9.26 13.69 -8.64
CA LEU A 391 9.96 14.66 -9.51
C LEU A 391 9.68 14.45 -11.00
N GLN A 392 9.36 13.22 -11.39
CA GLN A 392 8.98 12.87 -12.76
C GLN A 392 7.48 13.00 -13.00
N GLY A 393 6.70 13.43 -12.00
CA GLY A 393 5.25 13.56 -12.11
C GLY A 393 4.50 12.24 -12.04
N VAL A 394 5.05 11.24 -11.35
CA VAL A 394 4.34 9.97 -11.07
C VAL A 394 3.43 10.17 -9.86
N THR A 395 2.21 9.66 -9.94
CA THR A 395 1.29 9.56 -8.80
C THR A 395 1.47 8.20 -8.13
N LEU A 396 1.73 8.19 -6.82
CA LEU A 396 1.73 6.98 -6.01
C LEU A 396 0.47 6.94 -5.16
N VAL A 397 -0.32 5.88 -5.26
CA VAL A 397 -1.48 5.64 -4.40
C VAL A 397 -1.30 4.34 -3.62
N ALA A 398 -1.74 4.30 -2.36
CA ALA A 398 -1.68 3.08 -1.57
C ALA A 398 -2.91 2.88 -0.68
N ALA A 399 -3.32 1.62 -0.54
CA ALA A 399 -4.40 1.20 0.35
C ALA A 399 -4.09 1.56 1.81
N ALA A 400 -5.03 2.19 2.51
CA ALA A 400 -4.85 2.63 3.89
C ALA A 400 -4.94 1.48 4.93
N GLY A 401 -5.45 0.32 4.52
CA GLY A 401 -5.61 -0.88 5.35
C GLY A 401 -7.06 -1.25 5.63
N ASP A 402 -7.26 -2.46 6.12
CA ASP A 402 -8.59 -3.08 6.25
C ASP A 402 -8.95 -3.45 7.70
N ASP A 403 -8.10 -3.04 8.64
CA ASP A 403 -8.16 -3.37 10.07
C ASP A 403 -8.45 -2.16 10.98
N GLY A 404 -9.00 -1.08 10.42
CA GLY A 404 -9.25 0.15 11.17
C GLY A 404 -8.00 0.74 11.82
N ALA A 405 -8.21 1.69 12.73
CA ALA A 405 -7.13 2.23 13.55
C ALA A 405 -6.66 1.23 14.63
N ALA A 406 -7.56 0.31 15.01
CA ALA A 406 -7.30 -0.74 15.98
C ALA A 406 -6.27 -1.75 15.48
N SER A 407 -6.10 -1.91 14.16
CA SER A 407 -5.22 -2.91 13.55
C SER A 407 -5.59 -4.34 13.93
N ARG A 408 -5.10 -5.33 13.19
CA ARG A 408 -5.19 -6.72 13.63
C ARG A 408 -4.37 -6.99 14.90
N LEU A 409 -3.44 -6.09 15.26
CA LEU A 409 -2.65 -6.22 16.49
C LEU A 409 -3.54 -6.18 17.75
N ALA A 410 -4.74 -5.62 17.62
CA ALA A 410 -5.79 -5.69 18.62
C ALA A 410 -6.25 -7.13 18.95
N ALA A 411 -5.93 -8.13 18.13
CA ALA A 411 -6.25 -9.54 18.40
C ALA A 411 -5.64 -10.04 19.73
N SER A 412 -4.56 -9.41 20.20
CA SER A 412 -3.92 -9.69 21.50
C SER A 412 -4.63 -9.04 22.68
N GLY A 413 -5.75 -8.35 22.46
CA GLY A 413 -6.54 -7.63 23.46
C GLY A 413 -6.29 -6.12 23.44
N CYS A 414 -7.37 -5.34 23.54
CA CYS A 414 -7.32 -3.88 23.35
C CYS A 414 -6.39 -3.15 24.31
N GLU A 415 -6.44 -3.48 25.61
CA GLU A 415 -5.61 -2.78 26.61
C GLU A 415 -4.12 -2.97 26.31
N TRP A 416 -3.69 -4.21 26.06
CA TRP A 416 -2.31 -4.51 25.74
C TRP A 416 -1.90 -3.90 24.40
N PHE A 417 -2.74 -4.01 23.37
CA PHE A 417 -2.50 -3.39 22.05
C PHE A 417 -2.27 -1.87 22.15
N LEU A 418 -3.16 -1.15 22.82
CA LEU A 418 -3.07 0.31 22.96
C LEU A 418 -1.84 0.73 23.78
N GLN A 419 -1.46 -0.05 24.79
CA GLN A 419 -0.27 0.22 25.61
C GLN A 419 1.03 -0.07 24.85
N GLN A 420 1.09 -1.14 24.07
CA GLN A 420 2.31 -1.55 23.38
C GLN A 420 2.53 -0.82 22.06
N TYR A 421 1.47 -0.66 21.28
CA TYR A 421 1.55 -0.17 19.91
C TYR A 421 0.83 1.17 19.73
N GLY A 422 -0.25 1.41 20.48
CA GLY A 422 -1.17 2.51 20.19
C GLY A 422 -1.91 2.29 18.87
N LEU A 423 -2.75 3.25 18.46
CA LEU A 423 -3.43 3.18 17.17
C LEU A 423 -2.42 3.17 16.00
N GLN A 424 -2.74 2.43 14.95
CA GLN A 424 -1.81 2.16 13.86
C GLN A 424 -2.27 2.79 12.54
N THR A 425 -1.31 3.30 11.79
CA THR A 425 -1.39 3.47 10.34
C THR A 425 -0.57 2.37 9.65
N LEU A 426 -0.76 2.19 8.35
CA LEU A 426 0.04 1.24 7.57
C LEU A 426 1.04 1.95 6.65
N TRP A 427 2.21 1.34 6.45
CA TRP A 427 3.21 1.74 5.46
C TRP A 427 3.05 0.89 4.19
N PRO A 428 3.09 1.46 2.96
CA PRO A 428 3.56 2.79 2.61
C PRO A 428 2.50 3.90 2.59
N ALA A 429 1.22 3.61 2.91
CA ALA A 429 0.18 4.64 2.91
C ALA A 429 0.50 5.83 3.81
N SER A 430 1.19 5.63 4.94
CA SER A 430 1.61 6.72 5.83
C SER A 430 2.81 7.53 5.33
N SER A 431 3.47 7.17 4.22
CA SER A 431 4.45 8.05 3.57
C SER A 431 3.79 9.37 3.15
N ILE A 432 4.53 10.48 3.26
CA ILE A 432 4.03 11.78 2.81
C ILE A 432 4.01 11.90 1.28
N TRP A 433 4.71 11.03 0.55
CA TRP A 433 4.83 11.06 -0.92
C TRP A 433 3.78 10.20 -1.63
N VAL A 434 2.90 9.56 -0.85
CA VAL A 434 1.86 8.65 -1.31
C VAL A 434 0.51 9.27 -1.00
N THR A 435 -0.43 9.17 -1.93
CA THR A 435 -1.84 9.45 -1.67
C THR A 435 -2.47 8.20 -1.05
N ALA A 436 -2.76 8.26 0.25
CA ALA A 436 -3.36 7.16 0.98
C ALA A 436 -4.86 7.06 0.70
N VAL A 437 -5.35 5.85 0.43
CA VAL A 437 -6.71 5.60 -0.03
C VAL A 437 -7.45 4.72 0.97
N GLY A 438 -8.43 5.30 1.66
CA GLY A 438 -9.35 4.57 2.54
C GLY A 438 -10.57 4.03 1.80
N ALA A 439 -11.48 3.43 2.56
CA ALA A 439 -12.68 2.77 2.08
C ALA A 439 -13.97 3.41 2.62
N THR A 440 -14.88 3.71 1.71
CA THR A 440 -16.30 4.01 1.96
C THR A 440 -17.17 2.83 1.51
N MET A 441 -18.44 2.88 1.88
CA MET A 441 -19.44 1.93 1.41
C MET A 441 -20.76 2.64 1.07
N GLY A 442 -21.53 1.97 0.23
CA GLY A 442 -22.87 2.40 -0.18
C GLY A 442 -22.91 3.22 -1.46
N ALA A 443 -21.84 3.25 -2.25
CA ALA A 443 -21.87 3.82 -3.58
C ALA A 443 -23.03 3.22 -4.38
N GLY A 444 -23.87 4.09 -4.94
CA GLY A 444 -25.04 3.69 -5.74
C GLY A 444 -26.24 3.14 -4.99
N THR A 445 -26.26 3.17 -3.66
CA THR A 445 -27.48 2.90 -2.85
C THR A 445 -28.53 4.02 -2.97
N GLY A 446 -28.14 5.19 -3.49
CA GLY A 446 -28.95 6.41 -3.52
C GLY A 446 -28.85 7.26 -2.24
N TYR A 447 -28.15 6.77 -1.22
CA TYR A 447 -27.79 7.53 -0.02
C TYR A 447 -26.35 8.05 -0.13
N PRO A 448 -25.98 9.09 0.65
CA PRO A 448 -24.59 9.46 0.83
C PRO A 448 -23.78 8.26 1.32
N GLU A 449 -22.58 8.10 0.75
CA GLU A 449 -21.63 7.07 1.21
C GLU A 449 -21.27 7.30 2.69
N VAL A 450 -20.95 6.21 3.38
CA VAL A 450 -20.51 6.20 4.78
C VAL A 450 -19.16 5.50 4.89
N VAL A 451 -18.47 5.65 6.01
CA VAL A 451 -17.23 4.91 6.29
C VAL A 451 -17.47 3.40 6.15
N CYS A 452 -16.61 2.70 5.40
CA CYS A 452 -16.63 1.25 5.34
C CYS A 452 -16.10 0.67 6.65
N SER A 453 -16.97 0.05 7.45
CA SER A 453 -16.61 -0.62 8.69
C SER A 453 -17.54 -1.76 9.02
N VAL A 454 -17.01 -2.79 9.69
CA VAL A 454 -17.79 -3.91 10.22
C VAL A 454 -18.93 -3.48 11.15
N ASN A 455 -18.85 -2.29 11.73
CA ASN A 455 -19.90 -1.68 12.55
C ASN A 455 -20.57 -0.47 11.88
N ALA A 456 -20.52 -0.39 10.54
CA ALA A 456 -21.04 0.74 9.79
C ALA A 456 -22.50 1.04 10.15
N THR A 457 -22.82 2.32 10.15
CA THR A 457 -24.13 2.85 10.50
C THR A 457 -24.59 3.85 9.45
N GLY A 458 -25.88 4.15 9.46
CA GLY A 458 -26.49 5.12 8.55
C GLY A 458 -27.21 4.46 7.37
N PRO A 459 -27.95 5.26 6.58
CA PRO A 459 -28.87 4.74 5.57
C PRO A 459 -28.21 3.88 4.49
N ALA A 460 -26.99 4.23 4.10
CA ALA A 460 -26.20 3.46 3.15
C ALA A 460 -25.86 2.05 3.68
N ALA A 461 -25.43 1.95 4.95
CA ALA A 461 -25.14 0.66 5.59
C ALA A 461 -26.41 -0.18 5.82
N GLU A 462 -27.53 0.46 6.17
CA GLU A 462 -28.84 -0.20 6.27
C GLU A 462 -29.31 -0.75 4.91
N ALA A 463 -29.09 -0.01 3.82
CA ALA A 463 -29.46 -0.41 2.47
C ALA A 463 -28.66 -1.62 1.95
N THR A 464 -27.48 -1.90 2.53
CA THR A 464 -26.60 -3.00 2.14
C THR A 464 -26.51 -4.10 3.21
N SER A 465 -27.43 -4.10 4.19
CA SER A 465 -27.33 -4.96 5.38
C SER A 465 -27.40 -6.47 5.10
N SER A 466 -27.81 -6.88 3.90
CA SER A 466 -27.83 -8.30 3.50
C SER A 466 -26.45 -8.88 3.20
N LEU A 467 -25.42 -8.03 3.14
CA LEU A 467 -24.02 -8.42 2.98
C LEU A 467 -23.15 -7.50 3.85
N PRO A 468 -23.01 -7.70 5.16
CA PRO A 468 -22.23 -6.78 6.00
C PRO A 468 -20.75 -6.73 5.54
N PRO A 469 -20.09 -5.57 5.63
CA PRO A 469 -18.68 -5.44 5.27
C PRO A 469 -17.79 -6.26 6.19
N MET A 470 -16.72 -6.81 5.61
CA MET A 470 -15.74 -7.64 6.33
C MET A 470 -14.52 -6.85 6.82
N ILE A 471 -14.34 -5.64 6.30
CA ILE A 471 -13.22 -4.75 6.59
C ILE A 471 -13.66 -3.53 7.39
N THR A 472 -12.69 -2.89 8.04
CA THR A 472 -12.81 -1.52 8.51
C THR A 472 -11.69 -0.69 7.90
N THR A 473 -12.02 0.42 7.25
CA THR A 473 -11.00 1.26 6.60
C THR A 473 -9.90 1.69 7.58
N GLY A 474 -8.66 1.53 7.18
CA GLY A 474 -7.50 2.01 7.92
C GLY A 474 -7.48 3.53 7.94
N GLY A 475 -6.86 4.09 8.98
CA GLY A 475 -6.72 5.52 9.15
C GLY A 475 -6.29 5.90 10.55
N GLY A 476 -5.73 7.10 10.69
CA GLY A 476 -5.15 7.60 11.93
C GLY A 476 -3.98 8.54 11.68
N PHE A 477 -3.14 8.73 12.70
CA PHE A 477 -1.94 9.56 12.61
C PHE A 477 -0.69 8.69 12.66
N SER A 478 0.20 8.89 11.69
CA SER A 478 1.52 8.27 11.66
C SER A 478 2.29 8.57 12.95
N GLN A 479 2.94 7.56 13.49
CA GLN A 479 3.80 7.67 14.65
C GLN A 479 5.25 8.01 14.30
N LYS A 480 5.63 7.86 13.02
CA LYS A 480 6.99 8.01 12.49
C LYS A 480 7.15 9.17 11.51
N MET A 481 6.10 9.49 10.75
CA MET A 481 6.14 10.54 9.73
C MET A 481 5.54 11.85 10.26
N PRO A 482 6.27 12.97 10.17
CA PRO A 482 5.74 14.26 10.59
C PRO A 482 4.61 14.71 9.65
N ARG A 483 3.65 15.47 10.19
CA ARG A 483 2.57 16.04 9.38
C ARG A 483 3.13 16.96 8.29
N PRO A 484 2.77 16.76 7.02
CA PRO A 484 3.21 17.65 5.96
C PRO A 484 2.47 19.00 6.03
N PRO A 485 3.08 20.10 5.54
CA PRO A 485 2.55 21.45 5.70
C PRO A 485 1.22 21.71 4.98
N TRP A 486 0.90 20.95 3.94
CA TRP A 486 -0.39 21.06 3.25
C TRP A 486 -1.54 20.39 4.01
N GLN A 487 -1.27 19.48 4.96
CA GLN A 487 -2.31 18.75 5.68
C GLN A 487 -2.68 19.50 6.96
N SER A 488 -3.80 20.21 6.90
CA SER A 488 -4.42 20.84 8.06
C SER A 488 -5.38 19.87 8.76
N VAL A 489 -5.36 19.85 10.09
CA VAL A 489 -6.13 18.93 10.93
C VAL A 489 -6.84 19.74 12.01
N SER A 490 -8.14 19.48 12.22
CA SER A 490 -8.97 20.16 13.23
C SER A 490 -8.53 19.84 14.66
N GLU A 491 -8.92 20.67 15.63
CA GLU A 491 -8.58 20.40 17.05
C GLU A 491 -9.33 19.17 17.57
N GLU A 492 -10.53 18.91 17.08
CA GLU A 492 -11.31 17.73 17.43
C GLU A 492 -10.65 16.44 16.92
N GLU A 493 -9.97 16.49 15.77
CA GLU A 493 -9.15 15.36 15.29
C GLU A 493 -7.95 15.15 16.22
N LYS A 494 -7.30 16.24 16.63
CA LYS A 494 -6.15 16.18 17.55
C LYS A 494 -6.53 15.65 18.93
N ALA A 495 -7.78 15.86 19.35
CA ALA A 495 -8.30 15.41 20.64
C ALA A 495 -8.91 14.00 20.61
N GLY A 496 -9.10 13.40 19.42
CA GLY A 496 -9.98 12.24 19.20
C GLY A 496 -9.57 10.94 19.89
N ASP A 497 -8.28 10.72 20.15
CA ASP A 497 -7.79 9.54 20.88
C ASP A 497 -6.48 9.83 21.65
N PRO A 498 -6.38 9.56 22.96
CA PRO A 498 -5.16 9.79 23.75
C PRO A 498 -3.98 8.90 23.37
N HIS A 499 -4.21 7.83 22.61
CA HIS A 499 -3.19 6.95 22.05
C HIS A 499 -2.71 7.39 20.66
N ALA A 500 -3.27 8.47 20.10
CA ALA A 500 -2.81 9.07 18.85
C ALA A 500 -1.56 9.95 19.07
N LYS A 501 -0.74 10.09 18.03
CA LYS A 501 0.21 11.20 17.90
C LYS A 501 -0.38 12.26 16.96
N PRO A 502 -1.21 13.21 17.44
CA PRO A 502 -2.01 14.11 16.59
C PRO A 502 -1.19 15.15 15.77
N LEU A 503 0.14 15.07 15.82
CA LEU A 503 1.08 15.89 15.05
C LEU A 503 1.76 15.11 13.91
N GLY A 504 1.48 13.82 13.74
CA GLY A 504 1.96 13.02 12.62
C GLY A 504 1.14 13.21 11.34
N ARG A 505 1.62 12.63 10.23
CA ARG A 505 0.89 12.54 8.95
C ARG A 505 -0.43 11.79 9.16
N GLY A 506 -1.56 12.45 8.91
CA GLY A 506 -2.90 11.86 9.00
C GLY A 506 -3.21 11.00 7.79
N VAL A 507 -3.90 9.87 7.96
CA VAL A 507 -4.27 8.87 6.94
C VAL A 507 -5.78 8.56 7.11
N PRO A 508 -6.56 8.32 6.04
CA PRO A 508 -6.18 8.41 4.62
C PRO A 508 -6.18 9.86 4.10
N ASP A 509 -5.77 10.06 2.85
CA ASP A 509 -5.93 11.36 2.17
C ASP A 509 -7.32 11.50 1.56
N VAL A 510 -7.82 10.42 0.96
CA VAL A 510 -9.13 10.31 0.32
C VAL A 510 -9.66 8.90 0.54
N SER A 511 -10.95 8.68 0.30
CA SER A 511 -11.54 7.35 0.32
C SER A 511 -12.39 7.11 -0.92
N LEU A 512 -12.57 5.85 -1.29
CA LEU A 512 -13.50 5.41 -2.35
C LEU A 512 -14.22 4.15 -1.86
N GLN A 513 -15.22 3.68 -2.61
CA GLN A 513 -15.89 2.43 -2.33
C GLN A 513 -14.82 1.35 -2.14
N GLY A 514 -14.89 0.65 -1.02
CA GLY A 514 -14.04 -0.50 -0.70
C GLY A 514 -14.88 -1.69 -0.24
N TYR A 515 -16.11 -1.78 -0.73
CA TYR A 515 -17.13 -2.72 -0.29
C TYR A 515 -17.88 -3.33 -1.48
N ALA A 516 -18.10 -4.63 -1.39
CA ALA A 516 -18.88 -5.46 -2.29
C ALA A 516 -18.45 -5.38 -3.76
N PHE A 517 -17.14 -5.53 -4.02
CA PHE A 517 -16.57 -5.55 -5.36
C PHE A 517 -16.74 -6.93 -6.00
N PRO A 518 -17.44 -7.05 -7.15
CA PRO A 518 -17.47 -8.28 -7.91
C PRO A 518 -16.15 -8.42 -8.67
N VAL A 519 -15.51 -9.58 -8.54
CA VAL A 519 -14.23 -9.92 -9.18
C VAL A 519 -14.34 -11.31 -9.80
N VAL A 520 -13.71 -11.54 -10.94
CA VAL A 520 -13.55 -12.89 -11.48
C VAL A 520 -12.23 -13.47 -10.96
N VAL A 521 -12.28 -14.63 -10.32
CA VAL A 521 -11.09 -15.34 -9.82
C VAL A 521 -11.27 -16.84 -10.04
N GLY A 522 -10.32 -17.47 -10.74
CA GLY A 522 -10.37 -18.90 -11.07
C GLY A 522 -11.57 -19.26 -11.96
N GLY A 523 -11.98 -18.34 -12.84
CA GLY A 523 -13.13 -18.46 -13.74
C GLY A 523 -14.49 -18.26 -13.07
N ARG A 524 -14.56 -17.78 -11.82
CA ARG A 524 -15.80 -17.66 -11.05
C ARG A 524 -15.97 -16.26 -10.48
N TRP A 525 -17.23 -15.83 -10.32
CA TRP A 525 -17.56 -14.56 -9.69
C TRP A 525 -17.46 -14.66 -8.17
N ARG A 526 -16.69 -13.75 -7.58
CA ARG A 526 -16.54 -13.58 -6.13
C ARG A 526 -16.86 -12.14 -5.74
N ILE A 527 -17.18 -11.93 -4.47
CA ILE A 527 -17.31 -10.60 -3.90
C ILE A 527 -16.21 -10.41 -2.86
N THR A 528 -15.54 -9.27 -2.93
CA THR A 528 -14.47 -8.88 -2.01
C THR A 528 -14.69 -7.45 -1.50
N ASP A 529 -14.11 -7.17 -0.34
CA ASP A 529 -14.05 -5.85 0.28
C ASP A 529 -12.56 -5.50 0.49
N GLY A 530 -12.26 -4.21 0.60
CA GLY A 530 -10.95 -3.74 1.01
C GLY A 530 -10.61 -2.36 0.45
N THR A 531 -9.73 -1.66 1.16
CA THR A 531 -9.00 -0.50 0.65
C THR A 531 -8.11 -0.87 -0.55
N SER A 532 -7.75 -2.15 -0.67
CA SER A 532 -7.20 -2.79 -1.86
C SER A 532 -8.08 -2.67 -3.10
N ALA A 533 -9.41 -2.55 -2.96
CA ALA A 533 -10.27 -2.23 -4.10
C ALA A 533 -10.27 -0.71 -4.40
N SER A 534 -10.23 0.11 -3.35
CA SER A 534 -10.30 1.57 -3.46
C SER A 534 -9.05 2.18 -4.12
N ALA A 535 -7.86 1.70 -3.79
CA ALA A 535 -6.59 2.19 -4.32
C ALA A 535 -6.46 2.07 -5.86
N PRO A 536 -6.65 0.89 -6.49
CA PRO A 536 -6.60 0.75 -7.95
C PRO A 536 -7.76 1.48 -8.64
N VAL A 537 -8.93 1.62 -8.00
CA VAL A 537 -10.02 2.45 -8.54
C VAL A 537 -9.58 3.92 -8.63
N LEU A 538 -9.02 4.48 -7.56
CA LEU A 538 -8.46 5.84 -7.63
C LEU A 538 -7.35 5.91 -8.67
N GLY A 539 -6.45 4.94 -8.68
CA GLY A 539 -5.32 4.89 -9.61
C GLY A 539 -5.78 4.98 -11.07
N GLY A 540 -6.75 4.16 -11.46
CA GLY A 540 -7.32 4.21 -12.82
C GLY A 540 -8.11 5.49 -13.10
N LEU A 541 -8.87 6.03 -12.15
CA LEU A 541 -9.55 7.31 -12.34
C LEU A 541 -8.56 8.47 -12.54
N ILE A 542 -7.42 8.46 -11.85
CA ILE A 542 -6.35 9.44 -12.04
C ILE A 542 -5.65 9.24 -13.39
N SER A 543 -5.46 8.00 -13.86
CA SER A 543 -4.97 7.73 -15.23
C SER A 543 -5.91 8.32 -16.29
N GLU A 544 -7.22 8.18 -16.12
CA GLU A 544 -8.22 8.80 -16.99
C GLU A 544 -8.11 10.34 -16.99
N VAL A 545 -7.90 10.95 -15.81
CA VAL A 545 -7.70 12.41 -15.70
C VAL A 545 -6.40 12.84 -16.37
N ASN A 546 -5.29 12.12 -16.15
CA ASN A 546 -4.01 12.39 -16.78
C ASN A 546 -4.11 12.35 -18.31
N ALA A 547 -4.79 11.35 -18.86
CA ALA A 547 -4.98 11.26 -20.30
C ALA A 547 -5.76 12.44 -20.88
N ARG A 548 -6.76 12.96 -20.16
CA ARG A 548 -7.53 14.15 -20.56
C ARG A 548 -6.74 15.45 -20.43
N LEU A 549 -5.88 15.55 -19.43
CA LEU A 549 -4.93 16.66 -19.33
C LEU A 549 -3.95 16.64 -20.50
N GLU A 550 -3.36 15.49 -20.79
CA GLU A 550 -2.44 15.30 -21.91
C GLU A 550 -3.13 15.60 -23.26
N ALA A 551 -4.38 15.17 -23.42
CA ALA A 551 -5.24 15.52 -24.56
C ALA A 551 -5.38 17.03 -24.79
N ALA A 552 -5.47 17.78 -23.71
CA ALA A 552 -5.57 19.23 -23.72
C ALA A 552 -4.20 19.95 -23.74
N GLY A 553 -3.11 19.21 -23.93
CA GLY A 553 -1.75 19.76 -23.93
C GLY A 553 -1.26 20.20 -22.54
N GLN A 554 -1.90 19.73 -21.47
CA GLN A 554 -1.51 19.99 -20.08
C GLN A 554 -0.64 18.84 -19.52
N PRO A 555 0.29 19.15 -18.58
CA PRO A 555 1.02 18.11 -17.88
C PRO A 555 0.08 17.31 -16.95
N ARG A 556 0.38 16.01 -16.82
CA ARG A 556 -0.25 15.10 -15.84
C ARG A 556 -0.19 15.64 -14.40
N LEU A 557 -1.08 15.13 -13.54
CA LEU A 557 -1.27 15.58 -12.15
C LEU A 557 -0.05 15.37 -11.25
N GLY A 558 0.64 14.22 -11.38
CA GLY A 558 1.75 13.84 -10.52
C GLY A 558 1.36 13.68 -9.05
N PHE A 559 2.22 14.12 -8.13
CA PHE A 559 1.95 13.99 -6.70
C PHE A 559 0.76 14.86 -6.27
N LEU A 560 -0.34 14.21 -5.86
CA LEU A 560 -1.64 14.83 -5.69
C LEU A 560 -1.78 15.64 -4.40
N ASN A 561 -1.12 15.22 -3.32
CA ASN A 561 -1.51 15.66 -1.97
C ASN A 561 -1.45 17.19 -1.82
N PRO A 562 -0.39 17.91 -2.22
CA PRO A 562 -0.38 19.36 -2.09
C PRO A 562 -1.56 20.02 -2.81
N PHE A 563 -1.96 19.52 -3.99
CA PHE A 563 -3.10 20.03 -4.74
C PHE A 563 -4.44 19.75 -4.07
N ILE A 564 -4.72 18.50 -3.70
CA ILE A 564 -6.05 18.10 -3.17
C ILE A 564 -6.38 18.76 -1.82
N TYR A 565 -5.36 19.08 -1.02
CA TYR A 565 -5.55 19.77 0.26
C TYR A 565 -5.62 21.30 0.16
N THR A 566 -5.27 21.89 -0.99
CA THR A 566 -5.25 23.36 -1.17
C THR A 566 -6.31 23.81 -2.17
N ASN A 567 -6.06 23.59 -3.46
CA ASN A 567 -6.91 24.04 -4.55
C ASN A 567 -7.96 22.99 -4.95
N GLY A 568 -7.74 21.72 -4.58
CA GLY A 568 -8.51 20.57 -5.04
C GLY A 568 -9.64 20.12 -4.12
N THR A 569 -9.77 20.67 -2.92
CA THR A 569 -10.68 20.13 -1.89
C THR A 569 -12.15 20.12 -2.33
N SER A 570 -12.58 21.08 -3.14
CA SER A 570 -13.95 21.14 -3.68
C SER A 570 -14.30 20.01 -4.66
N ALA A 571 -13.30 19.28 -5.15
CA ALA A 571 -13.49 18.11 -5.99
C ALA A 571 -13.82 16.84 -5.19
N PHE A 572 -13.93 16.92 -3.86
CA PHE A 572 -14.29 15.78 -3.01
C PHE A 572 -15.66 15.99 -2.36
N VAL A 573 -16.38 14.89 -2.17
CA VAL A 573 -17.63 14.83 -1.43
C VAL A 573 -17.30 14.28 -0.04
N ASP A 574 -17.53 15.13 0.94
CA ASP A 574 -17.24 14.89 2.35
C ASP A 574 -18.07 13.73 2.93
N ILE A 575 -17.42 12.85 3.70
CA ILE A 575 -18.04 11.69 4.34
C ILE A 575 -18.11 11.98 5.83
N THR A 576 -19.31 12.08 6.36
CA THR A 576 -19.54 12.61 7.72
C THR A 576 -20.22 11.60 8.66
N THR A 577 -20.32 10.34 8.25
CA THR A 577 -21.02 9.28 8.98
C THR A 577 -20.19 8.01 9.03
N GLY A 578 -20.04 7.46 10.23
CA GLY A 578 -19.29 6.23 10.51
C GLY A 578 -17.98 6.48 11.26
N ASN A 579 -17.20 5.43 11.46
CA ASN A 579 -15.94 5.46 12.21
C ASN A 579 -15.07 4.25 11.83
N ASN A 580 -13.79 4.28 12.22
CA ASN A 580 -12.85 3.17 12.00
C ASN A 580 -12.32 2.53 13.30
N ARG A 581 -13.16 2.45 14.34
CA ARG A 581 -12.76 1.99 15.68
C ARG A 581 -12.58 0.48 15.81
N CYS A 582 -13.16 -0.26 14.88
CA CYS A 582 -13.10 -1.71 14.85
C CYS A 582 -11.95 -2.18 13.97
N ALA A 583 -11.34 -3.30 14.35
CA ALA A 583 -10.58 -4.08 13.38
C ALA A 583 -11.53 -4.75 12.36
N ARG A 584 -10.97 -5.58 11.46
CA ARG A 584 -11.78 -6.38 10.54
C ARG A 584 -12.72 -7.33 11.27
N ALA A 585 -13.64 -7.98 10.56
CA ALA A 585 -14.66 -8.79 11.21
C ALA A 585 -14.03 -9.95 11.99
N GLY A 586 -14.61 -10.27 13.15
CA GLY A 586 -14.06 -11.25 14.09
C GLY A 586 -12.96 -10.71 15.01
N LEU A 587 -12.51 -9.47 14.82
CA LEU A 587 -11.55 -8.79 15.70
C LEU A 587 -12.19 -7.66 16.51
N PRO A 588 -11.61 -7.27 17.66
CA PRO A 588 -12.23 -6.32 18.57
C PRO A 588 -12.19 -4.87 18.07
N CYS A 589 -13.04 -4.04 18.68
CA CYS A 589 -13.01 -2.59 18.51
C CYS A 589 -12.27 -1.94 19.68
N CYS A 590 -11.09 -1.41 19.41
CA CYS A 590 -10.16 -0.94 20.45
C CYS A 590 -9.94 0.56 20.47
N GLY A 591 -10.46 1.31 19.50
CA GLY A 591 -10.24 2.76 19.39
C GLY A 591 -10.02 3.18 17.94
N GLY A 592 -10.19 4.46 17.67
CA GLY A 592 -10.17 5.02 16.32
C GLY A 592 -10.97 6.31 16.21
N TYR A 593 -11.22 6.72 14.99
CA TYR A 593 -11.65 8.07 14.64
C TYR A 593 -13.05 8.05 14.02
N ASP A 594 -13.82 9.10 14.29
CA ASP A 594 -15.13 9.32 13.69
C ASP A 594 -14.99 10.13 12.40
N ALA A 595 -15.82 9.81 11.41
CA ALA A 595 -16.03 10.67 10.25
C ALA A 595 -16.71 11.98 10.66
N ARG A 596 -16.29 13.10 10.08
CA ARG A 596 -16.77 14.44 10.46
C ARG A 596 -16.67 15.40 9.29
N GLN A 597 -17.16 16.63 9.47
CA GLN A 597 -17.04 17.64 8.42
C GLN A 597 -15.56 18.00 8.15
N GLY A 598 -15.17 17.98 6.88
CA GLY A 598 -13.81 18.27 6.41
C GLY A 598 -12.92 17.04 6.41
N TRP A 599 -11.60 17.23 6.45
CA TRP A 599 -10.69 16.08 6.52
C TRP A 599 -10.84 15.35 7.87
N ASP A 600 -10.90 14.02 7.82
CA ASP A 600 -10.93 13.16 9.00
C ASP A 600 -10.08 11.90 8.84
N ALA A 601 -9.70 11.29 9.98
CA ALA A 601 -8.82 10.12 10.00
C ALA A 601 -9.54 8.77 9.75
N ALA A 602 -10.79 8.79 9.29
CA ALA A 602 -11.53 7.63 8.84
C ALA A 602 -11.76 7.63 7.32
N SER A 603 -11.94 8.81 6.71
CA SER A 603 -12.38 8.98 5.32
C SER A 603 -11.56 9.99 4.50
N GLY A 604 -10.61 10.68 5.14
CA GLY A 604 -9.78 11.67 4.48
C GLY A 604 -10.59 12.90 4.06
N LEU A 605 -10.33 13.43 2.87
CA LEU A 605 -11.14 14.49 2.24
C LEU A 605 -12.50 13.98 1.73
N GLY A 606 -12.78 12.67 1.85
CA GLY A 606 -13.95 12.00 1.30
C GLY A 606 -13.72 11.42 -0.09
N VAL A 607 -14.80 11.28 -0.86
CA VAL A 607 -14.81 10.59 -2.16
C VAL A 607 -14.62 11.56 -3.33
N PRO A 608 -13.85 11.19 -4.38
CA PRO A 608 -13.58 12.08 -5.50
C PRO A 608 -14.81 12.27 -6.40
N ASN A 609 -14.94 13.49 -6.92
CA ASN A 609 -15.80 13.84 -8.04
C ASN A 609 -14.92 14.19 -9.24
N ILE A 610 -14.82 13.27 -10.19
CA ILE A 610 -13.85 13.36 -11.29
C ILE A 610 -14.18 14.50 -12.26
N THR A 611 -15.47 14.78 -12.52
CA THR A 611 -15.86 15.98 -13.30
C THR A 611 -15.37 17.25 -12.62
N ARG A 612 -15.62 17.42 -11.31
CA ARG A 612 -15.13 18.62 -10.58
C ARG A 612 -13.61 18.71 -10.58
N LEU A 613 -12.93 17.57 -10.48
CA LEU A 613 -11.47 17.53 -10.57
C LEU A 613 -10.98 18.03 -11.94
N LEU A 614 -11.62 17.61 -13.03
CA LEU A 614 -11.32 18.08 -14.38
C LEU A 614 -11.63 19.58 -14.57
N GLU A 615 -12.76 20.06 -14.03
CA GLU A 615 -13.15 21.47 -14.09
C GLU A 615 -12.12 22.40 -13.43
N LEU A 616 -11.46 21.96 -12.35
CA LEU A 616 -10.36 22.70 -11.70
C LEU A 616 -9.13 22.90 -12.61
N PHE A 617 -9.02 22.11 -13.68
CA PHE A 617 -8.01 22.27 -14.72
C PHE A 617 -8.58 22.84 -16.04
N GLY A 618 -9.82 23.33 -16.02
CA GLY A 618 -10.47 23.95 -17.17
C GLY A 618 -10.89 22.96 -18.26
N LEU A 619 -11.20 21.71 -17.90
CA LEU A 619 -11.66 20.65 -18.79
C LEU A 619 -13.15 20.34 -18.65
#